data_AF-A0A090QPC8-F1
#
_entry.id   AF-A0A090QPC8-F1
#
_cell.length_a   1.000
_cell.length_b   1.000
_cell.length_c   1.000
_cell.angle_alpha   90.00
_cell.angle_beta   90.00
_cell.angle_gamma   90.00
#
_symmetry.space_group_name_H-M   'P 1'
#
loop_
_entity.id
_entity.type
_entity.pdbx_description
1 polymer ?
#
loop_
_entity_poly.entity_id
_entity_poly.type
_entity_poly.pdbx_seq_one_letter_code
_entity_poly.pdbx_strand_id
1 'polypeptide(L)'
;MTGAPVPQHADTVIMREQAQQDGDSVTFNLSMGAIKRGQNVRQAGEDLALGQAAVTEGTKITAPELGMIASLGLDRVAIRPQVRVAIFSTGDEVQHPGEAQKPNCIYDANRYTLHAMLTKLGCEVIDLGIIEDNEAALEATLTAASSQADVILSSGGVSVGDADYIKTILDKLGQINFWRINMRPGRPLAFGHIQDKPFFGLPGNPVAVMVAFLQFVEPAIRKMQGMIHWEAHSLWPQRQKHYDLALAVQNTAVVTTALMPMAV
;
A
#
# COMPACT_ATOMS: atom_id res chain seq x y z
N MET A 1 29.40 -31.58 -6.97
CA MET A 1 28.94 -30.85 -5.76
C MET A 1 27.47 -30.49 -5.95
N THR A 2 26.72 -30.26 -4.89
CA THR A 2 25.30 -29.86 -4.96
C THR A 2 25.14 -28.63 -5.86
N GLY A 3 24.14 -28.65 -6.76
CA GLY A 3 23.84 -27.57 -7.70
C GLY A 3 24.63 -27.61 -9.02
N ALA A 4 25.61 -28.51 -9.17
CA ALA A 4 26.32 -28.68 -10.43
C ALA A 4 25.44 -29.41 -11.47
N PRO A 5 25.55 -29.08 -12.77
CA PRO A 5 24.91 -29.86 -13.84
C PRO A 5 25.34 -31.33 -13.78
N VAL A 6 24.40 -32.23 -13.98
CA VAL A 6 24.67 -33.67 -14.07
C VAL A 6 25.34 -33.97 -15.42
N PRO A 7 26.42 -34.78 -15.47
CA PRO A 7 27.07 -35.14 -16.72
C PRO A 7 26.14 -35.82 -17.72
N GLN A 8 26.48 -35.71 -19.00
CA GLN A 8 25.74 -36.40 -20.06
C GLN A 8 25.68 -37.91 -19.74
N HIS A 9 24.48 -38.49 -19.89
CA HIS A 9 24.18 -39.91 -19.63
C HIS A 9 24.13 -40.34 -18.15
N ALA A 10 24.34 -39.44 -17.18
CA ALA A 10 24.06 -39.73 -15.77
C ALA A 10 22.63 -39.30 -15.40
N ASP A 11 21.93 -40.14 -14.63
CA ASP A 11 20.54 -39.89 -14.20
C ASP A 11 20.35 -39.97 -12.68
N THR A 12 21.41 -40.26 -11.93
CA THR A 12 21.35 -40.57 -10.50
C THR A 12 22.60 -40.05 -9.80
N VAL A 13 22.43 -39.34 -8.68
CA VAL A 13 23.54 -38.83 -7.87
C VAL A 13 23.58 -39.54 -6.52
N ILE A 14 24.73 -40.11 -6.17
CA ILE A 14 24.95 -40.77 -4.88
C ILE A 14 25.63 -39.80 -3.92
N MET A 15 25.10 -39.69 -2.70
CA MET A 15 25.68 -38.89 -1.63
C MET A 15 27.09 -39.42 -1.29
N ARG A 16 28.03 -38.52 -0.98
CA ARG A 16 29.43 -38.90 -0.72
C ARG A 16 29.57 -39.82 0.49
N GLU A 17 28.68 -39.65 1.46
CA GLU A 17 28.56 -40.46 2.67
C GLU A 17 28.25 -41.94 2.36
N GLN A 18 27.64 -42.23 1.21
CA GLN A 18 27.33 -43.58 0.75
C GLN A 18 28.43 -44.16 -0.17
N ALA A 19 29.44 -43.37 -0.54
CA ALA A 19 30.49 -43.77 -1.49
C ALA A 19 31.85 -43.92 -0.79
N GLN A 20 32.58 -44.99 -1.13
CA GLN A 20 33.96 -45.20 -0.71
C GLN A 20 34.85 -45.24 -1.95
N GLN A 21 35.88 -44.40 -1.98
CA GLN A 21 36.85 -44.34 -3.06
C GLN A 21 38.12 -45.11 -2.66
N ASP A 22 38.60 -45.97 -3.55
CA ASP A 22 39.89 -46.66 -3.45
C ASP A 22 40.62 -46.54 -4.79
N GLY A 23 41.65 -45.69 -4.83
CA GLY A 23 42.32 -45.29 -6.07
C GLY A 23 41.35 -44.75 -7.13
N ASP A 24 41.32 -45.42 -8.28
CA ASP A 24 40.48 -45.10 -9.43
C ASP A 24 39.09 -45.76 -9.38
N SER A 25 38.77 -46.49 -8.30
CA SER A 25 37.51 -47.20 -8.12
C SER A 25 36.65 -46.55 -7.03
N VAL A 26 35.33 -46.58 -7.24
CA VAL A 26 34.33 -46.13 -6.26
C VAL A 26 33.36 -47.28 -6.00
N THR A 27 33.14 -47.60 -4.72
CA THR A 27 32.13 -48.55 -4.26
C THR A 27 31.04 -47.84 -3.48
N PHE A 28 29.82 -48.38 -3.51
CA PHE A 28 28.66 -47.80 -2.82
C PHE A 28 28.17 -48.69 -1.69
N ASN A 29 27.96 -48.12 -0.51
CA ASN A 29 27.46 -48.84 0.65
C ASN A 29 25.93 -49.02 0.56
N LEU A 30 25.48 -50.21 0.16
CA LEU A 30 24.05 -50.52 0.03
C LEU A 30 23.34 -50.76 1.37
N SER A 31 24.08 -50.87 2.49
CA SER A 31 23.46 -50.92 3.83
C SER A 31 22.82 -49.59 4.25
N MET A 32 23.24 -48.48 3.64
CA MET A 32 22.66 -47.15 3.84
C MET A 32 21.41 -46.90 2.98
N GLY A 33 21.02 -47.86 2.13
CA GLY A 33 19.84 -47.78 1.28
C GLY A 33 20.12 -48.21 -0.15
N ALA A 34 19.10 -48.78 -0.80
CA ALA A 34 19.18 -49.14 -2.21
C ALA A 34 19.28 -47.89 -3.10
N ILE A 35 20.12 -47.95 -4.13
CA ILE A 35 20.24 -46.89 -5.13
C ILE A 35 19.01 -46.89 -6.03
N LYS A 36 18.25 -45.80 -6.00
CA LYS A 36 17.09 -45.61 -6.87
C LYS A 36 17.45 -44.71 -8.04
N ARG A 37 17.00 -45.09 -9.23
CA ARG A 37 17.10 -44.28 -10.44
C ARG A 37 16.49 -42.89 -10.19
N GLY A 38 17.20 -41.82 -10.56
CA GLY A 38 16.71 -40.45 -10.41
C GLY A 38 16.96 -39.81 -9.04
N GLN A 39 17.49 -40.54 -8.06
CA GLN A 39 17.66 -39.97 -6.71
C GLN A 39 18.70 -38.84 -6.71
N ASN A 40 18.44 -37.81 -5.90
CA ASN A 40 19.27 -36.62 -5.73
C ASN A 40 19.55 -35.84 -7.03
N VAL A 41 18.74 -36.01 -8.07
CA VAL A 41 18.78 -35.21 -9.29
C VAL A 41 17.57 -34.28 -9.31
N ARG A 42 17.84 -32.99 -9.43
CA ARG A 42 16.83 -31.96 -9.67
C ARG A 42 16.61 -31.80 -11.17
N GLN A 43 15.38 -31.95 -11.63
CA GLN A 43 15.01 -31.83 -13.04
C GLN A 43 14.91 -30.37 -13.46
N ALA A 44 15.21 -30.11 -14.73
CA ALA A 44 15.03 -28.78 -15.30
C ALA A 44 13.55 -28.35 -15.19
N GLY A 45 13.31 -27.18 -14.61
CA GLY A 45 11.97 -26.61 -14.46
C GLY A 45 11.12 -27.24 -13.34
N GLU A 46 11.70 -28.05 -12.45
CA GLU A 46 10.92 -28.66 -11.35
C GLU A 46 10.39 -27.64 -10.33
N ASP A 47 11.13 -26.55 -10.10
CA ASP A 47 10.73 -25.45 -9.21
C ASP A 47 9.89 -24.39 -9.95
N LEU A 48 10.27 -24.08 -11.20
CA LEU A 48 9.59 -23.12 -12.05
C LEU A 48 9.81 -23.48 -13.53
N ALA A 49 8.72 -23.81 -14.22
CA ALA A 49 8.77 -24.16 -15.63
C ALA A 49 8.86 -22.92 -16.52
N LEU A 50 9.40 -23.09 -17.73
CA LEU A 50 9.36 -22.05 -18.76
C LEU A 50 7.90 -21.65 -19.06
N GLY A 51 7.65 -20.34 -19.11
CA GLY A 51 6.32 -19.78 -19.34
C GLY A 51 5.43 -19.69 -18.11
N GLN A 52 5.84 -20.23 -16.96
CA GLN A 52 5.14 -20.03 -15.69
C GLN A 52 5.48 -18.65 -15.10
N ALA A 53 4.48 -17.97 -14.53
CA ALA A 53 4.70 -16.70 -13.86
C ALA A 53 5.51 -16.91 -12.55
N ALA A 54 6.68 -16.29 -12.48
CA ALA A 54 7.50 -16.28 -11.26
C ALA A 54 7.01 -15.27 -10.23
N VAL A 55 6.55 -14.11 -10.71
CA VAL A 55 5.94 -13.03 -9.93
C VAL A 55 4.70 -12.57 -10.68
N THR A 56 3.56 -12.57 -10.02
CA THR A 56 2.27 -12.17 -10.61
C THR A 56 2.04 -10.66 -10.51
N GLU A 57 1.15 -10.13 -11.35
CA GLU A 57 0.69 -8.74 -11.24
C GLU A 57 0.11 -8.47 -9.84
N GLY A 58 0.34 -7.27 -9.32
CA GLY A 58 -0.13 -6.83 -8.00
C GLY A 58 0.70 -7.33 -6.83
N THR A 59 1.75 -8.13 -7.08
CA THR A 59 2.70 -8.53 -6.05
C THR A 59 3.62 -7.38 -5.68
N LYS A 60 3.70 -7.10 -4.38
CA LYS A 60 4.67 -6.14 -3.84
C LYS A 60 6.07 -6.74 -3.93
N ILE A 61 6.98 -6.07 -4.61
CA ILE A 61 8.37 -6.50 -4.70
C ILE A 61 9.07 -6.27 -3.36
N THR A 62 9.51 -7.36 -2.74
CA THR A 62 10.34 -7.37 -1.54
C THR A 62 11.59 -8.24 -1.77
N ALA A 63 12.31 -8.63 -0.71
CA ALA A 63 13.54 -9.39 -0.84
C ALA A 63 13.39 -10.73 -1.61
N PRO A 64 12.35 -11.56 -1.37
CA PRO A 64 12.15 -12.81 -2.11
C PRO A 64 11.89 -12.57 -3.60
N GLU A 65 11.05 -11.61 -3.95
CA GLU A 65 10.74 -11.29 -5.35
C GLU A 65 11.98 -10.78 -6.08
N LEU A 66 12.80 -9.93 -5.45
CA LEU A 66 14.07 -9.47 -6.03
C LEU A 66 15.04 -10.64 -6.27
N GLY A 67 15.16 -11.57 -5.33
CA GLY A 67 15.98 -12.77 -5.49
C GLY A 67 15.50 -13.66 -6.63
N MET A 68 14.18 -13.83 -6.77
CA MET A 68 13.56 -14.56 -7.87
C MET A 68 13.81 -13.87 -9.22
N ILE A 69 13.63 -12.56 -9.32
CA ILE A 69 13.89 -11.80 -10.55
C ILE A 69 15.36 -11.95 -10.97
N ALA A 70 16.29 -11.80 -10.02
CA ALA A 70 17.72 -11.92 -10.28
C ALA A 70 18.14 -13.35 -10.67
N SER A 71 17.55 -14.39 -10.05
CA SER A 71 17.86 -15.79 -10.37
C SER A 71 17.41 -16.18 -11.80
N LEU A 72 16.44 -15.46 -12.36
CA LEU A 72 16.00 -15.58 -13.75
C LEU A 72 16.89 -14.81 -14.73
N GLY A 73 17.94 -14.14 -14.26
CA GLY A 73 18.85 -13.35 -15.08
C GLY A 73 18.29 -12.00 -15.53
N LEU A 74 17.22 -11.51 -14.89
CA LEU A 74 16.63 -10.20 -15.19
C LEU A 74 17.29 -9.13 -14.33
N ASP A 75 17.78 -8.06 -14.96
CA ASP A 75 18.38 -6.90 -14.29
C ASP A 75 17.38 -5.75 -14.08
N ARG A 76 16.23 -5.80 -14.75
CA ARG A 76 15.15 -4.80 -14.71
C ARG A 76 13.79 -5.46 -14.76
N VAL A 77 12.82 -4.80 -14.14
CA VAL A 77 11.41 -5.19 -14.16
C VAL A 77 10.54 -3.95 -14.29
N ALA A 78 9.41 -4.07 -15.01
CA ALA A 78 8.41 -3.02 -15.07
C ALA A 78 7.61 -2.99 -13.76
N ILE A 79 7.45 -1.80 -13.17
CA ILE A 79 6.65 -1.57 -11.97
C ILE A 79 5.61 -0.48 -12.24
N ARG A 80 4.55 -0.45 -11.43
CA ARG A 80 3.62 0.68 -11.44
C ARG A 80 4.31 1.94 -10.88
N PRO A 81 3.96 3.14 -11.37
CA PRO A 81 4.46 4.38 -10.81
C PRO A 81 4.01 4.54 -9.36
N GLN A 82 4.75 5.35 -8.60
CA GLN A 82 4.33 5.72 -7.26
C GLN A 82 3.04 6.54 -7.32
N VAL A 83 2.12 6.29 -6.40
CA VAL A 83 0.92 7.12 -6.25
C VAL A 83 1.36 8.47 -5.69
N ARG A 84 0.97 9.54 -6.37
CA ARG A 84 1.27 10.92 -5.99
C ARG A 84 0.15 11.44 -5.10
N VAL A 85 0.48 11.86 -3.88
CA VAL A 85 -0.52 12.28 -2.90
C VAL A 85 -0.22 13.69 -2.44
N ALA A 86 -1.11 14.62 -2.76
CA ALA A 86 -1.05 15.99 -2.26
C ALA A 86 -1.65 16.05 -0.85
N ILE A 87 -0.96 16.72 0.08
CA ILE A 87 -1.43 16.91 1.44
C ILE A 87 -1.37 18.38 1.85
N PHE A 88 -2.36 18.83 2.61
CA PHE A 88 -2.38 20.17 3.18
C PHE A 88 -3.08 20.19 4.54
N SER A 89 -2.80 21.25 5.29
CA SER A 89 -3.52 21.63 6.50
C SER A 89 -4.28 22.93 6.26
N THR A 90 -5.26 23.20 7.11
CA THR A 90 -6.07 24.42 7.09
C THR A 90 -6.51 24.73 8.52
N GLY A 91 -6.86 25.99 8.77
CA GLY A 91 -7.30 26.49 10.07
C GLY A 91 -6.40 27.59 10.59
N ASP A 92 -7.01 28.70 11.00
CA ASP A 92 -6.31 29.88 11.53
C ASP A 92 -5.55 29.58 12.84
N GLU A 93 -5.94 28.51 13.54
CA GLU A 93 -5.26 28.03 14.73
C GLU A 93 -3.99 27.24 14.42
N VAL A 94 -3.73 26.85 13.17
CA VAL A 94 -2.63 25.93 12.82
C VAL A 94 -1.37 26.71 12.42
N GLN A 95 -0.23 26.34 13.01
CA GLN A 95 1.08 26.95 12.70
C GLN A 95 2.19 25.92 12.44
N HIS A 96 3.28 26.37 11.80
CA HIS A 96 4.42 25.50 11.50
C HIS A 96 5.23 25.14 12.76
N PRO A 97 5.62 23.87 12.94
CA PRO A 97 6.62 23.49 13.94
C PRO A 97 7.92 24.29 13.75
N GLY A 98 8.49 24.76 14.85
CA GLY A 98 9.72 25.57 14.85
C GLY A 98 9.49 27.08 14.82
N GLU A 99 8.28 27.55 14.50
CA GLU A 99 7.88 28.94 14.72
C GLU A 99 7.66 29.22 16.22
N ALA A 100 7.74 30.49 16.61
CA ALA A 100 7.31 30.90 17.95
C ALA A 100 5.82 30.61 18.16
N GLN A 101 5.46 30.12 19.35
CA GLN A 101 4.07 29.82 19.69
C GLN A 101 3.21 31.09 19.66
N LYS A 102 2.29 31.18 18.69
CA LYS A 102 1.32 32.27 18.63
C LYS A 102 0.21 32.02 19.67
N PRO A 103 -0.39 33.08 20.24
CA PRO A 103 -1.55 32.95 21.10
C PRO A 103 -2.68 32.19 20.39
N ASN A 104 -3.34 31.28 21.11
CA ASN A 104 -4.47 30.47 20.61
C ASN A 104 -4.19 29.58 19.39
N CYS A 105 -2.91 29.32 19.07
CA CYS A 105 -2.54 28.43 17.97
C CYS A 105 -2.03 27.07 18.49
N ILE A 106 -2.01 26.08 17.62
CA ILE A 106 -1.44 24.75 17.79
C ILE A 106 -0.49 24.44 16.63
N TYR A 107 0.53 23.63 16.89
CA TYR A 107 1.42 23.18 15.82
C TYR A 107 0.74 22.14 14.93
N ASP A 108 1.02 22.22 13.64
CA ASP A 108 0.59 21.23 12.66
C ASP A 108 1.27 19.88 12.91
N ALA A 109 0.56 18.97 13.56
CA ALA A 109 1.04 17.60 13.79
C ALA A 109 0.51 16.62 12.73
N ASN A 110 -0.67 16.87 12.17
CA ASN A 110 -1.38 15.91 11.33
C ASN A 110 -0.70 15.77 9.97
N ARG A 111 -0.29 16.87 9.32
CA ARG A 111 0.36 16.82 8.00
C ARG A 111 1.68 16.07 8.05
N TYR A 112 2.48 16.26 9.10
CA TYR A 112 3.71 15.51 9.32
C TYR A 112 3.46 14.01 9.57
N THR A 113 2.41 13.69 10.33
CA THR A 113 1.99 12.30 10.55
C THR A 113 1.57 11.64 9.23
N LEU A 114 0.75 12.31 8.42
CA LEU A 114 0.31 11.83 7.12
C LEU A 114 1.47 11.67 6.15
N HIS A 115 2.39 12.64 6.10
CA HIS A 115 3.60 12.58 5.28
C HIS A 115 4.41 11.31 5.59
N ALA A 116 4.65 11.02 6.86
CA ALA A 116 5.39 9.83 7.29
C ALA A 116 4.64 8.53 6.93
N MET A 117 3.33 8.49 7.13
CA MET A 117 2.50 7.32 6.78
C MET A 117 2.51 7.06 5.27
N LEU A 118 2.32 8.09 4.45
CA LEU A 118 2.36 8.01 2.98
C LEU A 118 3.74 7.58 2.45
N THR A 119 4.81 8.15 3.01
CA THR A 119 6.19 7.76 2.67
C THR A 119 6.40 6.28 2.95
N LYS A 120 5.92 5.78 4.09
CA LYS A 120 5.98 4.35 4.45
C LYS A 120 5.15 3.47 3.48
N LEU A 121 4.08 4.00 2.89
CA LEU A 121 3.32 3.30 1.84
C LEU A 121 4.05 3.28 0.48
N GLY A 122 5.12 4.06 0.31
CA GLY A 122 5.83 4.21 -0.97
C GLY A 122 5.17 5.20 -1.93
N CYS A 123 4.43 6.17 -1.40
CA CYS A 123 3.84 7.26 -2.19
C CYS A 123 4.84 8.40 -2.41
N GLU A 124 4.67 9.14 -3.50
CA GLU A 124 5.29 10.45 -3.68
C GLU A 124 4.40 11.49 -2.99
N VAL A 125 4.93 12.20 -1.99
CA VAL A 125 4.16 13.16 -1.20
C VAL A 125 4.40 14.58 -1.73
N ILE A 126 3.31 15.28 -2.05
CA ILE A 126 3.32 16.68 -2.46
C ILE A 126 2.78 17.51 -1.30
N ASP A 127 3.67 18.10 -0.52
CA ASP A 127 3.31 18.89 0.65
C ASP A 127 2.97 20.33 0.24
N LEU A 128 1.70 20.71 0.38
CA LEU A 128 1.20 22.04 0.04
C LEU A 128 1.20 23.00 1.25
N GLY A 129 1.67 22.54 2.42
CA GLY A 129 1.76 23.36 3.62
C GLY A 129 0.43 23.59 4.32
N ILE A 130 0.34 24.73 5.01
CA ILE A 130 -0.88 25.24 5.62
C ILE A 130 -1.49 26.23 4.63
N ILE A 131 -2.69 25.94 4.15
CA ILE A 131 -3.43 26.84 3.28
C ILE A 131 -4.23 27.79 4.17
N GLU A 132 -4.12 29.09 3.90
CA GLU A 132 -4.91 30.12 4.57
C GLU A 132 -6.40 29.91 4.28
N ASP A 133 -7.27 30.28 5.23
CA ASP A 133 -8.73 30.16 5.08
C ASP A 133 -9.29 31.26 4.16
N ASN A 134 -8.82 31.25 2.90
CA ASN A 134 -9.18 32.15 1.83
C ASN A 134 -9.66 31.34 0.63
N GLU A 135 -10.88 31.64 0.18
CA GLU A 135 -11.55 30.94 -0.91
C GLU A 135 -10.71 30.85 -2.19
N ALA A 136 -10.14 31.97 -2.64
CA ALA A 136 -9.37 32.03 -3.87
C ALA A 136 -8.03 31.29 -3.75
N ALA A 137 -7.39 31.34 -2.58
CA ALA A 137 -6.14 30.63 -2.32
C ALA A 137 -6.36 29.11 -2.29
N LEU A 138 -7.42 28.66 -1.62
CA LEU A 138 -7.78 27.26 -1.54
C LEU A 138 -8.23 26.72 -2.91
N GLU A 139 -9.01 27.47 -3.68
CA GLU A 139 -9.43 27.09 -5.03
C GLU A 139 -8.23 26.91 -5.98
N ALA A 140 -7.33 27.89 -6.02
CA ALA A 140 -6.13 27.83 -6.84
C ALA A 140 -5.21 26.66 -6.44
N THR A 141 -5.04 26.45 -5.13
CA THR A 141 -4.17 25.39 -4.61
C THR A 141 -4.74 24.01 -4.91
N LEU A 142 -6.04 23.79 -4.71
CA LEU A 142 -6.69 22.52 -5.00
C LEU A 142 -6.73 22.20 -6.50
N THR A 143 -6.91 23.22 -7.35
CA THR A 143 -6.84 23.08 -8.81
C THR A 143 -5.42 22.73 -9.28
N ALA A 144 -4.40 23.37 -8.71
CA ALA A 144 -3.02 23.00 -8.99
C ALA A 144 -2.73 21.56 -8.51
N ALA A 145 -3.22 21.19 -7.31
CA ALA A 145 -3.04 19.87 -6.73
C ALA A 145 -3.66 18.77 -7.60
N SER A 146 -4.87 18.96 -8.15
CA SER A 146 -5.53 17.95 -9.00
C SER A 146 -4.78 17.68 -10.30
N SER A 147 -4.02 18.66 -10.81
CA SER A 147 -3.19 18.48 -12.01
C SER A 147 -1.91 17.67 -11.78
N GLN A 148 -1.47 17.56 -10.53
CA GLN A 148 -0.18 16.96 -10.17
C GLN A 148 -0.30 15.80 -9.18
N ALA A 149 -1.45 15.51 -8.61
CA ALA A 149 -1.64 14.42 -7.67
C ALA A 149 -2.70 13.44 -8.15
N ASP A 150 -2.53 12.18 -7.76
CA ASP A 150 -3.54 11.14 -7.97
C ASP A 150 -4.58 11.14 -6.84
N VAL A 151 -4.23 11.65 -5.66
CA VAL A 151 -5.11 11.79 -4.49
C VAL A 151 -4.79 13.09 -3.75
N ILE A 152 -5.80 13.76 -3.22
CA ILE A 152 -5.65 14.96 -2.39
C ILE A 152 -6.19 14.67 -0.98
N LEU A 153 -5.40 15.00 0.06
CA LEU A 153 -5.77 14.83 1.46
C LEU A 153 -5.75 16.17 2.20
N SER A 154 -6.81 16.46 2.94
CA SER A 154 -6.78 17.49 3.97
C SER A 154 -6.56 16.84 5.34
N SER A 155 -5.62 17.38 6.10
CA SER A 155 -5.24 16.90 7.44
C SER A 155 -6.19 17.36 8.57
N GLY A 156 -7.18 18.20 8.23
CA GLY A 156 -8.12 18.84 9.15
C GLY A 156 -9.24 19.59 8.40
N GLY A 157 -9.98 20.47 9.08
CA GLY A 157 -10.98 21.35 8.43
C GLY A 157 -12.33 20.73 8.08
N VAL A 158 -12.59 19.46 8.41
CA VAL A 158 -13.85 18.77 8.05
C VAL A 158 -14.91 18.83 9.16
N SER A 159 -14.84 19.86 10.00
CA SER A 159 -15.77 20.01 11.12
C SER A 159 -17.09 20.62 10.68
N VAL A 160 -18.17 20.32 11.41
CA VAL A 160 -19.54 20.79 11.15
C VAL A 160 -19.72 22.32 11.25
N GLY A 161 -18.72 23.05 11.73
CA GLY A 161 -18.73 24.52 11.87
C GLY A 161 -17.92 25.25 10.79
N ASP A 162 -16.70 24.77 10.50
CA ASP A 162 -15.82 25.32 9.45
C ASP A 162 -16.13 24.77 8.04
N ALA A 163 -17.11 23.86 7.97
CA ALA A 163 -17.54 23.21 6.75
C ALA A 163 -18.06 24.19 5.68
N ASP A 164 -18.50 25.40 6.02
CA ASP A 164 -19.23 26.23 5.05
C ASP A 164 -18.35 26.73 3.89
N TYR A 165 -17.09 27.13 4.15
CA TYR A 165 -16.18 27.59 3.08
C TYR A 165 -15.59 26.44 2.27
N ILE A 166 -15.02 25.44 2.98
CA ILE A 166 -14.43 24.26 2.35
C ILE A 166 -15.49 23.53 1.53
N LYS A 167 -16.71 23.33 2.05
CA LYS A 167 -17.80 22.71 1.27
C LYS A 167 -18.17 23.52 0.03
N THR A 168 -18.25 24.84 0.11
CA THR A 168 -18.59 25.68 -1.04
C THR A 168 -17.56 25.56 -2.15
N ILE A 169 -16.26 25.58 -1.82
CA ILE A 169 -15.16 25.45 -2.78
C ILE A 169 -15.12 24.03 -3.35
N LEU A 170 -15.31 23.04 -2.50
CA LEU A 170 -15.35 21.64 -2.89
C LEU A 170 -16.56 21.33 -3.78
N ASP A 171 -17.71 21.97 -3.56
CA ASP A 171 -18.90 21.89 -4.44
C ASP A 171 -18.67 22.60 -5.79
N LYS A 172 -17.81 23.64 -5.84
CA LYS A 172 -17.40 24.29 -7.09
C LYS A 172 -16.41 23.45 -7.90
N LEU A 173 -15.43 22.87 -7.21
CA LEU A 173 -14.33 22.12 -7.84
C LEU A 173 -14.66 20.65 -8.09
N GLY A 174 -15.72 20.12 -7.50
CA GLY A 174 -16.12 18.74 -7.71
C GLY A 174 -17.33 18.33 -6.87
N GLN A 175 -17.32 17.10 -6.37
CA GLN A 175 -18.46 16.50 -5.66
C GLN A 175 -17.97 15.84 -4.39
N ILE A 176 -18.31 16.41 -3.23
CA ILE A 176 -17.79 15.95 -1.95
C ILE A 176 -18.92 15.68 -0.96
N ASN A 177 -18.92 14.47 -0.44
CA ASN A 177 -19.88 14.02 0.55
C ASN A 177 -19.25 14.06 1.94
N PHE A 178 -19.99 14.64 2.89
CA PHE A 178 -19.59 14.70 4.28
C PHE A 178 -20.30 13.59 5.06
N TRP A 179 -19.54 12.62 5.53
CA TRP A 179 -20.05 11.42 6.17
C TRP A 179 -19.86 11.47 7.68
N ARG A 180 -20.81 10.87 8.40
CA ARG A 180 -20.70 10.55 9.82
C ARG A 180 -20.56 9.05 9.97
N ILE A 181 -19.32 8.59 9.95
CA ILE A 181 -18.99 7.17 10.05
C ILE A 181 -19.31 6.68 11.46
N ASN A 182 -19.93 5.51 11.57
CA ASN A 182 -20.14 4.84 12.85
C ASN A 182 -18.83 4.23 13.37
N MET A 183 -17.88 5.08 13.75
CA MET A 183 -16.58 4.72 14.29
C MET A 183 -16.15 5.69 15.38
N ARG A 184 -15.23 5.23 16.23
CA ARG A 184 -14.57 6.08 17.23
C ARG A 184 -13.11 5.64 17.39
N PRO A 185 -12.13 6.56 17.31
CA PRO A 185 -12.25 7.97 16.87
C PRO A 185 -12.48 8.08 15.35
N GLY A 186 -12.72 9.28 14.81
CA GLY A 186 -12.82 9.50 13.35
C GLY A 186 -14.23 9.55 12.76
N ARG A 187 -15.24 9.97 13.54
CA ARG A 187 -16.62 10.07 13.09
C ARG A 187 -16.83 10.95 11.84
N PRO A 188 -16.29 12.18 11.74
CA PRO A 188 -16.42 12.98 10.53
C PRO A 188 -15.38 12.56 9.48
N LEU A 189 -15.83 12.37 8.24
CA LEU A 189 -14.97 12.13 7.08
C LEU A 189 -15.59 12.84 5.88
N ALA A 190 -14.80 13.57 5.10
CA ALA A 190 -15.23 14.04 3.79
C ALA A 190 -14.58 13.16 2.73
N PHE A 191 -15.38 12.73 1.76
CA PHE A 191 -14.89 11.97 0.63
C PHE A 191 -15.62 12.39 -0.65
N GLY A 192 -14.85 12.48 -1.73
CA GLY A 192 -15.41 12.76 -3.04
C GLY A 192 -14.31 12.98 -4.06
N HIS A 193 -14.56 13.86 -5.01
CA HIS A 193 -13.61 14.18 -6.07
C HIS A 193 -13.45 15.69 -6.21
N ILE A 194 -12.21 16.12 -6.43
CA ILE A 194 -11.87 17.45 -6.96
C ILE A 194 -11.47 17.20 -8.40
N GLN A 195 -12.25 17.74 -9.34
CA GLN A 195 -12.21 17.31 -10.74
C GLN A 195 -12.38 15.77 -10.83
N ASP A 196 -11.40 15.05 -11.36
CA ASP A 196 -11.37 13.58 -11.46
C ASP A 196 -10.56 12.90 -10.33
N LYS A 197 -9.97 13.67 -9.41
CA LYS A 197 -9.07 13.13 -8.38
C LYS A 197 -9.79 12.88 -7.05
N PRO A 198 -9.64 11.69 -6.45
CA PRO A 198 -10.14 11.42 -5.11
C PRO A 198 -9.64 12.44 -4.08
N PHE A 199 -10.57 12.95 -3.29
CA PHE A 199 -10.31 13.83 -2.17
C PHE A 199 -10.76 13.17 -0.87
N PHE A 200 -9.89 13.22 0.14
CA PHE A 200 -10.24 12.85 1.51
C PHE A 200 -9.99 14.02 2.45
N GLY A 201 -11.06 14.50 3.07
CA GLY A 201 -10.96 15.38 4.22
C GLY A 201 -10.94 14.53 5.49
N LEU A 202 -9.87 14.62 6.26
CA LEU A 202 -9.67 13.85 7.48
C LEU A 202 -9.98 14.68 8.75
N PRO A 203 -10.31 14.03 9.88
CA PRO A 203 -10.56 14.74 11.13
C PRO A 203 -9.31 15.47 11.66
N GLY A 204 -9.49 16.66 12.25
CA GLY A 204 -8.39 17.45 12.82
C GLY A 204 -7.76 16.88 14.11
N ASN A 205 -8.40 15.91 14.76
CA ASN A 205 -7.80 15.27 15.95
C ASN A 205 -6.65 14.32 15.53
N PRO A 206 -5.45 14.40 16.12
CA PRO A 206 -4.29 13.61 15.70
C PRO A 206 -4.45 12.09 15.77
N VAL A 207 -5.26 11.56 16.69
CA VAL A 207 -5.52 10.11 16.73
C VAL A 207 -6.57 9.75 15.67
N ALA A 208 -7.60 10.58 15.53
CA ALA A 208 -8.67 10.38 14.56
C ALA A 208 -8.16 10.42 13.11
N VAL A 209 -7.22 11.32 12.77
CA VAL A 209 -6.63 11.41 11.42
C VAL A 209 -5.90 10.12 11.06
N MET A 210 -5.12 9.55 11.98
CA MET A 210 -4.40 8.29 11.76
C MET A 210 -5.37 7.11 11.55
N VAL A 211 -6.41 7.03 12.39
CA VAL A 211 -7.42 5.96 12.25
C VAL A 211 -8.19 6.11 10.94
N ALA A 212 -8.62 7.32 10.57
CA ALA A 212 -9.28 7.57 9.30
C ALA A 212 -8.38 7.23 8.10
N PHE A 213 -7.09 7.57 8.18
CA PHE A 213 -6.12 7.21 7.15
C PHE A 213 -6.01 5.69 6.98
N LEU A 214 -5.77 4.94 8.06
CA LEU A 214 -5.62 3.48 8.00
C LEU A 214 -6.88 2.78 7.48
N GLN A 215 -8.06 3.31 7.81
CA GLN A 215 -9.33 2.68 7.47
C GLN A 215 -9.85 3.02 6.08
N PHE A 216 -9.51 4.19 5.53
CA PHE A 216 -10.08 4.67 4.26
C PHE A 216 -9.05 5.05 3.21
N VAL A 217 -7.99 5.77 3.61
CA VAL A 217 -6.98 6.28 2.67
C VAL A 217 -5.99 5.19 2.27
N GLU A 218 -5.45 4.42 3.23
CA GLU A 218 -4.52 3.33 2.91
C GLU A 218 -5.14 2.29 1.96
N PRO A 219 -6.36 1.76 2.19
CA PRO A 219 -7.00 0.84 1.24
C PRO A 219 -7.14 1.43 -0.17
N ALA A 220 -7.52 2.71 -0.28
CA ALA A 220 -7.65 3.38 -1.57
C ALA A 220 -6.28 3.47 -2.28
N ILE A 221 -5.23 3.89 -1.57
CA ILE A 221 -3.86 3.95 -2.10
C ILE A 221 -3.39 2.56 -2.51
N ARG A 222 -3.63 1.52 -1.71
CA ARG A 222 -3.22 0.14 -2.00
C ARG A 222 -3.87 -0.39 -3.27
N LYS A 223 -5.15 -0.07 -3.48
CA LYS A 223 -5.87 -0.36 -4.73
C LYS A 223 -5.26 0.38 -5.92
N MET A 224 -4.93 1.66 -5.77
CA MET A 224 -4.27 2.47 -6.81
C MET A 224 -2.86 1.96 -7.14
N GLN A 225 -2.13 1.44 -6.14
CA GLN A 225 -0.85 0.74 -6.29
C GLN A 225 -1.00 -0.61 -7.04
N GLY A 226 -2.22 -1.05 -7.34
CA GLY A 226 -2.50 -2.30 -8.04
C GLY A 226 -2.41 -3.54 -7.17
N MET A 227 -2.43 -3.42 -5.83
CA MET A 227 -2.37 -4.59 -4.95
C MET A 227 -3.69 -5.37 -5.01
N ILE A 228 -3.61 -6.63 -5.41
CA ILE A 228 -4.78 -7.51 -5.59
C ILE A 228 -5.13 -8.26 -4.29
N HIS A 229 -4.12 -8.63 -3.51
CA HIS A 229 -4.27 -9.44 -2.29
C HIS A 229 -4.00 -8.66 -1.01
N TRP A 230 -4.17 -7.34 -1.03
CA TRP A 230 -3.97 -6.54 0.17
C TRP A 230 -5.13 -6.74 1.15
N GLU A 231 -4.79 -7.09 2.39
CA GLU A 231 -5.74 -7.17 3.50
C GLU A 231 -5.42 -6.07 4.52
N ALA A 232 -6.47 -5.38 4.97
CA ALA A 232 -6.33 -4.42 6.05
C ALA A 232 -5.90 -5.14 7.33
N HIS A 233 -4.91 -4.57 8.03
CA HIS A 233 -4.63 -5.00 9.39
C HIS A 233 -5.86 -4.76 10.24
N SER A 234 -6.43 -5.82 10.83
CA SER A 234 -7.54 -5.69 11.78
C SER A 234 -7.07 -4.87 12.98
N LEU A 235 -7.50 -3.61 13.06
CA LEU A 235 -7.26 -2.75 14.22
C LEU A 235 -8.10 -3.16 15.44
N TRP A 236 -9.07 -4.06 15.25
CA TRP A 236 -9.83 -4.64 16.34
C TRP A 236 -9.19 -5.94 16.84
N PRO A 237 -9.02 -6.10 18.16
CA PRO A 237 -8.75 -7.41 18.73
C PRO A 237 -9.88 -8.34 18.28
N GLN A 238 -9.53 -9.55 17.81
CA GLN A 238 -10.48 -10.63 17.60
C GLN A 238 -11.17 -10.97 18.94
N ARG A 239 -12.20 -10.22 19.34
CA ARG A 239 -13.08 -10.54 20.47
C ARG A 239 -14.52 -10.54 20.02
N GLN A 240 -15.11 -11.72 20.20
CA GLN A 240 -16.51 -12.09 20.12
C GLN A 240 -17.22 -11.96 18.76
N LYS A 241 -17.24 -13.10 18.06
CA LYS A 241 -18.45 -13.66 17.43
C LYS A 241 -19.69 -13.16 18.19
N HIS A 242 -20.52 -12.29 17.58
CA HIS A 242 -21.96 -12.05 17.84
C HIS A 242 -22.51 -10.71 17.28
N TYR A 243 -21.87 -10.10 16.27
CA TYR A 243 -22.57 -9.15 15.41
C TYR A 243 -22.29 -9.53 13.96
N ASP A 244 -23.35 -9.72 13.19
CA ASP A 244 -23.32 -10.18 11.80
C ASP A 244 -22.33 -9.36 10.96
N LEU A 245 -21.18 -9.99 10.66
CA LEU A 245 -20.13 -9.51 9.76
C LEU A 245 -20.62 -9.25 8.33
N ALA A 246 -21.84 -9.68 7.99
CA ALA A 246 -22.47 -9.41 6.71
C ALA A 246 -22.75 -7.91 6.47
N LEU A 247 -22.97 -7.10 7.53
CA LEU A 247 -23.32 -5.68 7.37
C LEU A 247 -22.09 -4.75 7.23
N ALA A 248 -20.93 -5.13 7.76
CA ALA A 248 -19.72 -4.31 7.67
C ALA A 248 -19.01 -4.46 6.31
N VAL A 249 -18.97 -5.66 5.75
CA VAL A 249 -18.39 -5.92 4.42
C VAL A 249 -19.26 -5.30 3.31
N GLN A 250 -20.58 -5.25 3.49
CA GLN A 250 -21.48 -4.57 2.56
C GLN A 250 -21.26 -3.05 2.52
N ASN A 251 -20.91 -2.41 3.64
CA ASN A 251 -20.64 -0.96 3.65
C ASN A 251 -19.26 -0.58 3.10
N THR A 252 -18.25 -1.45 3.19
CA THR A 252 -16.98 -1.25 2.47
C THR A 252 -17.16 -1.40 0.96
N ALA A 253 -18.06 -2.30 0.53
CA ALA A 253 -18.43 -2.44 -0.87
C ALA A 253 -19.06 -1.16 -1.44
N VAL A 254 -19.85 -0.40 -0.65
CA VAL A 254 -20.47 0.86 -1.11
C VAL A 254 -19.41 1.93 -1.46
N VAL A 255 -18.33 2.06 -0.68
CA VAL A 255 -17.22 2.98 -1.00
C VAL A 255 -16.39 2.50 -2.18
N THR A 256 -16.19 1.18 -2.29
CA THR A 256 -15.42 0.57 -3.38
C THR A 256 -16.16 0.64 -4.72
N THR A 257 -17.50 0.66 -4.69
CA THR A 257 -18.39 0.74 -5.87
C THR A 257 -18.58 2.18 -6.36
N ALA A 258 -18.44 3.18 -5.48
CA ALA A 258 -18.46 4.60 -5.85
C ALA A 258 -17.19 5.08 -6.59
N LEU A 259 -16.18 4.21 -6.74
CA LEU A 259 -14.92 4.45 -7.48
C LEU A 259 -14.96 3.92 -8.93
N MET A 260 -16.14 3.76 -9.53
CA MET A 260 -16.34 3.51 -10.97
C MET A 260 -17.34 4.54 -11.52
N PRO A 261 -17.09 5.16 -12.69
CA PRO A 261 -16.63 4.47 -13.90
C PRO A 261 -15.48 5.13 -14.70
N MET A 262 -14.96 4.32 -15.64
CA MET A 262 -14.15 4.62 -16.83
C MET A 262 -12.62 4.65 -16.72
N ALA A 263 -12.02 3.50 -17.04
CA ALA A 263 -10.96 3.42 -18.04
C ALA A 263 -11.08 2.07 -18.76
N VAL A 264 -11.46 2.12 -20.04
CA VAL A 264 -11.13 1.10 -21.05
C VAL A 264 -9.74 1.43 -21.58
#